data_AF-A0A7X1KSP8-F1
#
_entry.id   AF-A0A7X1KSP8-F1
#
_cell.length_a   1.000
_cell.length_b   1.000
_cell.length_c   1.000
_cell.angle_alpha   90.00
_cell.angle_beta   90.00
_cell.angle_gamma   90.00
#
_symmetry.space_group_name_H-M   'P 1'
#
loop_
_entity.id
_entity.type
_entity.pdbx_description
1 polymer ?
#
loop_
_entity_poly.entity_id
_entity_poly.type
_entity_poly.pdbx_seq_one_letter_code
_entity_poly.pdbx_strand_id
1 'polypeptide(L)'
;MTRKTIGGSLLAIVTAILTLAASEFSIVYGFVAMGLFGAAYIMSSGAYLIQGTALLPDRPDLGLGFPFLCLALGQTAGAPLFGAAMGAMGVTAALFAFALPAFLAIFLRPKTR
;
A
#
# COMPACT_ATOMS: atom_id res chain seq x y z
N MET A 1 14.15 11.56 8.41
CA MET A 1 12.94 12.26 7.93
C MET A 1 11.94 11.31 7.28
N THR A 2 12.41 10.34 6.48
CA THR A 2 11.65 9.26 5.79
C THR A 2 10.72 8.41 6.67
N ARG A 3 11.02 8.25 7.96
CA ARG A 3 10.33 7.32 8.87
C ARG A 3 8.91 7.74 9.28
N LYS A 4 8.67 9.04 9.50
CA LYS A 4 7.32 9.57 9.80
C LYS A 4 6.43 9.55 8.56
N THR A 5 7.02 9.75 7.39
CA THR A 5 6.33 9.80 6.10
C THR A 5 5.71 8.45 5.73
N ILE A 6 6.44 7.34 5.94
CA ILE A 6 5.94 5.98 5.63
C ILE A 6 4.77 5.59 6.53
N GLY A 7 4.86 5.87 7.84
CA GLY A 7 3.76 5.62 8.77
C GLY A 7 2.51 6.43 8.41
N GLY A 8 2.69 7.70 8.01
CA GLY A 8 1.59 8.55 7.53
C GLY A 8 0.94 8.03 6.25
N SER A 9 1.72 7.57 5.27
CA SER A 9 1.16 6.99 4.04
C SER A 9 0.42 5.67 4.29
N LEU A 10 0.90 4.82 5.19
CA LEU A 10 0.20 3.57 5.53
C LEU A 10 -1.15 3.86 6.22
N LEU A 11 -1.19 4.84 7.12
CA LEU A 11 -2.45 5.30 7.72
C LEU A 11 -3.41 5.82 6.64
N ALA A 12 -2.93 6.61 5.69
CA ALA A 12 -3.75 7.10 4.59
C ALA A 12 -4.29 5.96 3.70
N ILE A 13 -3.52 4.89 3.46
CA ILE A 13 -4.00 3.68 2.75
C ILE A 13 -5.13 3.01 3.53
N VAL A 14 -4.97 2.84 4.85
CA VAL A 14 -6.03 2.24 5.70
C VAL A 14 -7.28 3.10 5.69
N THR A 15 -7.16 4.42 5.86
CA THR A 15 -8.29 5.35 5.79
C THR A 15 -8.96 5.32 4.42
N ALA A 16 -8.20 5.22 3.33
CA ALA A 16 -8.74 5.11 1.98
C ALA A 16 -9.56 3.83 1.79
N ILE A 17 -9.06 2.68 2.25
CA ILE A 17 -9.77 1.40 2.14
C ILE A 17 -11.07 1.42 2.97
N LEU A 18 -11.03 1.99 4.18
CA LEU A 18 -12.23 2.15 5.02
C LEU A 18 -13.26 3.10 4.38
N THR A 19 -12.79 4.18 3.75
CA THR A 19 -13.66 5.12 3.03
C THR A 19 -14.29 4.47 1.80
N LEU A 20 -13.57 3.55 1.13
CA LEU A 20 -14.09 2.80 -0.02
C LEU A 20 -15.25 1.87 0.38
N ALA A 21 -15.24 1.32 1.60
CA ALA A 21 -16.36 0.55 2.13
C ALA A 21 -17.64 1.39 2.30
N ALA A 22 -17.52 2.73 2.40
CA ALA A 22 -18.65 3.65 2.41
C ALA A 22 -19.07 4.11 0.99
N SER A 23 -18.46 3.58 -0.08
CA SER A 23 -18.80 3.97 -1.46
C SER A 23 -20.21 3.56 -1.89
N GLU A 24 -20.83 2.60 -1.20
CA GLU A 24 -22.23 2.22 -1.43
C GLU A 24 -23.21 3.38 -1.19
N PHE A 25 -22.83 4.37 -0.36
CA PHE A 25 -23.66 5.54 -0.08
C PHE A 25 -23.54 6.64 -1.16
N SER A 26 -22.41 6.74 -1.85
CA SER A 26 -22.19 7.71 -2.94
C SER A 26 -20.90 7.43 -3.70
N ILE A 27 -20.96 7.58 -5.02
CA ILE A 27 -19.80 7.44 -5.92
C ILE A 27 -18.64 8.39 -5.57
N VAL A 28 -18.94 9.54 -4.93
CA VAL A 28 -17.95 10.52 -4.49
C VAL A 28 -16.97 9.91 -3.48
N TYR A 29 -17.44 9.06 -2.57
CA TYR A 29 -16.57 8.38 -1.61
C TYR A 29 -15.60 7.42 -2.29
N GLY A 30 -16.02 6.78 -3.38
CA GLY A 30 -15.14 5.94 -4.20
C GLY A 30 -13.99 6.73 -4.82
N PHE A 31 -14.28 7.90 -5.40
CA PHE A 31 -13.25 8.79 -5.96
C PHE A 31 -12.29 9.33 -4.90
N VAL A 32 -12.81 9.76 -3.75
CA VAL A 32 -11.99 10.26 -2.63
C VAL A 32 -11.10 9.15 -2.08
N ALA A 33 -11.64 7.95 -1.89
CA ALA A 33 -10.88 6.78 -1.45
C ALA A 33 -9.77 6.42 -2.44
N MET A 34 -10.07 6.34 -3.73
CA MET A 34 -9.06 6.02 -4.76
C MET A 34 -8.00 7.11 -4.91
N GLY A 35 -8.39 8.39 -4.79
CA GLY A 35 -7.44 9.50 -4.78
C GLY A 35 -6.49 9.44 -3.59
N LEU A 36 -7.02 9.20 -2.38
CA LEU A 36 -6.21 9.09 -1.17
C LEU A 36 -5.29 7.86 -1.21
N PHE A 37 -5.80 6.72 -1.70
CA PHE A 37 -5.02 5.51 -1.90
C PHE A 37 -3.86 5.74 -2.88
N GLY A 38 -4.13 6.37 -4.03
CA GLY A 38 -3.12 6.68 -5.03
C GLY A 38 -2.03 7.62 -4.50
N ALA A 39 -2.41 8.69 -3.80
CA ALA A 39 -1.46 9.61 -3.19
C ALA A 39 -0.55 8.93 -2.15
N ALA A 40 -1.15 8.10 -1.30
CA ALA A 40 -0.42 7.35 -0.29
C ALA A 40 0.51 6.28 -0.88
N TYR A 41 0.07 5.61 -1.95
CA TYR A 41 0.88 4.66 -2.70
C TYR A 41 2.11 5.31 -3.34
N ILE A 42 1.95 6.47 -3.99
CA ILE A 42 3.06 7.23 -4.59
C ILE A 42 4.07 7.65 -3.51
N MET A 43 3.57 8.15 -2.36
CA MET A 43 4.45 8.57 -1.26
C MET A 43 5.22 7.39 -0.66
N SER A 44 4.55 6.25 -0.45
CA SER A 44 5.17 5.04 0.10
C SER A 44 6.21 4.45 -0.85
N SER A 45 5.84 4.24 -2.12
CA SER A 45 6.74 3.72 -3.15
C SER A 45 7.97 4.63 -3.34
N GLY A 46 7.79 5.95 -3.40
CA GLY A 46 8.89 6.91 -3.47
C GLY A 46 9.86 6.81 -2.29
N ALA A 47 9.33 6.68 -1.06
CA ALA A 47 10.16 6.52 0.13
C ALA A 47 10.94 5.18 0.16
N TYR A 48 10.37 4.11 -0.40
CA TYR A 48 11.06 2.82 -0.57
C TYR A 48 12.16 2.89 -1.63
N LEU A 49 11.94 3.58 -2.75
CA LEU A 49 12.94 3.77 -3.82
C LEU A 49 14.16 4.56 -3.34
N ILE A 50 13.92 5.65 -2.58
CA ILE A 50 14.99 6.45 -1.99
C ILE A 50 15.80 5.63 -0.98
N GLN A 51 15.15 4.75 -0.20
CA GLN A 51 15.86 3.84 0.70
C GLN A 51 16.63 2.74 -0.04
N GLY A 52 16.06 2.16 -1.08
CA GLY A 52 16.71 1.10 -1.87
C GLY A 52 18.01 1.57 -2.51
N THR A 53 18.02 2.78 -3.08
CA THR A 53 19.23 3.41 -3.63
C THR A 53 20.28 3.74 -2.58
N ALA A 54 19.84 4.18 -1.39
CA ALA A 54 20.75 4.48 -0.28
C ALA A 54 21.39 3.23 0.35
N LEU A 55 20.71 2.08 0.31
CA LEU A 55 21.21 0.80 0.84
C LEU A 55 22.24 0.14 -0.08
N LEU A 56 22.21 0.44 -1.39
CA LEU A 56 23.11 -0.14 -2.37
C LEU A 56 23.83 0.96 -3.18
N PRO A 57 24.65 1.80 -2.53
CA PRO A 57 25.29 2.96 -3.15
C PRO A 57 26.25 2.57 -4.29
N ASP A 58 26.84 1.38 -4.23
CA ASP A 58 27.76 0.87 -5.26
C ASP A 58 27.05 0.30 -6.50
N ARG A 59 25.73 0.07 -6.44
CA ARG A 59 24.89 -0.48 -7.52
C ARG A 59 23.48 0.15 -7.50
N PRO A 60 23.36 1.47 -7.78
CA PRO A 60 22.08 2.19 -7.70
C PRO A 60 20.99 1.60 -8.61
N ASP A 61 21.38 1.00 -9.73
CA ASP A 61 20.47 0.33 -10.68
C ASP A 61 19.70 -0.82 -10.01
N LEU A 62 20.38 -1.62 -9.20
CA LEU A 62 19.77 -2.69 -8.41
C LEU A 62 18.99 -2.13 -7.22
N GLY A 63 19.48 -1.05 -6.61
CA GLY A 63 18.81 -0.34 -5.52
C GLY A 63 17.42 0.20 -5.90
N LEU A 64 17.22 0.58 -7.17
CA LEU A 64 15.89 0.91 -7.73
C LEU A 64 15.12 -0.34 -8.20
N GLY A 65 15.80 -1.28 -8.84
CA GLY A 65 15.17 -2.45 -9.45
C GLY A 65 14.44 -3.34 -8.45
N PHE A 66 15.02 -3.58 -7.27
CA PHE A 66 14.41 -4.43 -6.25
C PHE A 66 13.06 -3.90 -5.72
N PRO A 67 12.93 -2.63 -5.28
CA PRO A 67 11.65 -2.07 -4.88
C PRO A 67 10.59 -2.14 -5.98
N PHE A 68 10.95 -1.82 -7.24
CA PHE A 68 10.01 -1.92 -8.36
C PHE A 68 9.54 -3.35 -8.61
N LEU A 69 10.45 -4.32 -8.55
CA LEU A 69 10.11 -5.74 -8.69
C LEU A 69 9.16 -6.19 -7.58
N CYS A 70 9.44 -5.82 -6.31
CA CYS A 70 8.55 -6.13 -5.19
C CYS A 70 7.16 -5.51 -5.36
N LEU A 71 7.08 -4.25 -5.82
CA LEU A 71 5.79 -3.59 -6.09
C LEU A 71 5.03 -4.29 -7.22
N ALA A 72 5.72 -4.61 -8.33
CA ALA A 72 5.12 -5.28 -9.47
C ALA A 72 4.58 -6.67 -9.11
N LEU A 73 5.35 -7.45 -8.34
CA LEU A 73 4.92 -8.75 -7.82
C LEU A 73 3.72 -8.61 -6.89
N GLY A 74 3.75 -7.64 -5.99
CA GLY A 74 2.66 -7.36 -5.06
C GLY A 74 1.36 -6.99 -5.77
N GLN A 75 1.41 -6.13 -6.79
CA GLN A 75 0.24 -5.75 -7.58
C GLN A 75 -0.28 -6.92 -8.45
N THR A 76 0.64 -7.66 -9.09
CA THR A 76 0.30 -8.80 -9.96
C THR A 76 -0.36 -9.93 -9.18
N ALA A 77 0.10 -10.22 -7.96
CA ALA A 77 -0.53 -11.21 -7.09
C ALA A 77 -1.77 -10.65 -6.39
N GLY A 78 -1.73 -9.39 -5.97
CA GLY A 78 -2.77 -8.74 -5.17
C GLY A 78 -4.11 -8.62 -5.91
N ALA A 79 -4.10 -8.24 -7.20
CA ALA A 79 -5.32 -8.08 -7.98
C ALA A 79 -6.17 -9.36 -8.10
N PRO A 80 -5.63 -10.53 -8.53
CA PRO A 80 -6.41 -11.76 -8.59
C PRO A 80 -6.79 -12.29 -7.19
N LEU A 81 -5.93 -12.13 -6.18
CA LEU A 81 -6.27 -12.50 -4.80
C LEU A 81 -7.44 -11.68 -4.26
N PHE A 82 -7.46 -10.37 -4.54
CA PHE A 82 -8.56 -9.49 -4.16
C PHE A 82 -9.84 -9.86 -4.91
N GLY A 83 -9.75 -10.13 -6.22
CA GLY A 83 -10.88 -10.61 -7.02
C GLY A 83 -11.48 -11.91 -6.49
N ALA A 84 -10.63 -12.89 -6.14
CA ALA A 84 -11.05 -14.14 -5.53
C ALA A 84 -11.71 -13.93 -4.15
N ALA A 85 -11.13 -13.05 -3.32
CA ALA A 85 -11.72 -12.69 -2.03
C ALA A 85 -13.09 -12.02 -2.21
N MET A 86 -13.23 -11.05 -3.11
CA MET A 86 -14.53 -10.44 -3.41
C MET A 86 -15.57 -11.49 -3.83
N GLY A 87 -15.19 -12.46 -4.66
CA GLY A 87 -16.08 -13.55 -5.08
C GLY A 87 -16.49 -14.50 -3.96
N ALA A 88 -15.64 -14.71 -2.95
CA ALA A 88 -15.90 -15.66 -1.87
C ALA A 88 -16.62 -15.05 -0.65
N MET A 89 -16.31 -13.79 -0.28
CA MET A 89 -16.80 -13.15 0.95
C MET A 89 -17.51 -11.80 0.73
N GLY A 90 -17.62 -11.34 -0.51
CA GLY A 90 -18.21 -10.04 -0.86
C GLY A 90 -17.23 -8.87 -0.72
N VAL A 91 -17.61 -7.73 -1.29
CA VAL A 91 -16.75 -6.53 -1.43
C VAL A 91 -16.29 -6.00 -0.06
N THR A 92 -17.22 -5.79 0.87
CA THR A 92 -16.91 -5.19 2.18
C THR A 92 -15.95 -6.06 2.99
N ALA A 93 -16.20 -7.37 3.08
CA ALA A 93 -15.31 -8.29 3.80
C ALA A 93 -13.92 -8.40 3.15
N ALA A 94 -13.85 -8.42 1.82
CA ALA A 94 -12.58 -8.43 1.09
C ALA A 94 -11.76 -7.16 1.33
N LEU A 95 -12.41 -5.99 1.38
CA LEU A 95 -11.74 -4.72 1.70
C LEU A 95 -11.17 -4.72 3.13
N PHE A 96 -11.93 -5.17 4.12
CA PHE A 96 -11.43 -5.29 5.50
C PHE A 96 -10.26 -6.28 5.60
N ALA A 97 -10.36 -7.42 4.92
CA ALA A 97 -9.30 -8.42 4.88
C ALA A 97 -7.99 -7.87 4.28
N PHE A 98 -8.08 -7.03 3.24
CA PHE A 98 -6.90 -6.38 2.62
C PHE A 98 -6.41 -5.14 3.38
N ALA A 99 -7.26 -4.48 4.16
CA ALA A 99 -6.83 -3.41 5.07
C ALA A 99 -5.99 -3.93 6.24
N LEU A 100 -6.25 -5.15 6.71
CA LEU A 100 -5.61 -5.71 7.90
C LEU A 100 -4.08 -5.85 7.77
N PRO A 101 -3.51 -6.40 6.67
CA PRO A 101 -2.06 -6.43 6.45
C PRO A 101 -1.44 -5.04 6.39
N ALA A 102 -2.10 -4.08 5.71
CA ALA A 102 -1.61 -2.70 5.62
C ALA A 102 -1.58 -2.03 7.00
N PHE A 103 -2.60 -2.27 7.82
CA PHE A 103 -2.65 -1.82 9.21
C PHE A 103 -1.58 -2.49 10.07
N LEU A 104 -1.40 -3.82 9.97
CA LEU A 104 -0.36 -4.55 10.68
C LEU A 104 1.04 -4.08 10.30
N ALA A 105 1.28 -3.74 9.03
CA ALA A 105 2.55 -3.21 8.55
C ALA A 105 2.97 -1.90 9.24
N ILE A 106 2.01 -1.11 9.75
CA ILE A 106 2.31 0.08 10.58
C ILE A 106 3.03 -0.31 11.88
N PHE A 107 2.72 -1.48 12.43
CA PHE A 107 3.27 -1.98 13.68
C PHE A 107 4.51 -2.86 13.50
N LEU A 108 4.71 -3.46 12.33
CA LEU A 108 5.95 -4.17 11.99
C LEU A 108 7.10 -3.17 11.86
N ARG A 109 7.73 -2.87 13.00
CA ARG A 109 8.96 -2.10 13.08
C ARG A 109 10.12 -3.00 12.63
N PRO A 110 10.88 -2.63 11.58
CA PRO A 110 12.15 -3.31 11.32
C PRO A 110 13.05 -3.12 12.55
N LYS A 111 13.46 -4.21 13.18
CA LYS A 111 14.58 -4.20 14.13
C LYS A 111 15.84 -3.96 13.29
N THR A 112 16.21 -2.70 13.12
CA THR A 112 17.57 -2.34 12.70
C THR A 112 18.53 -2.84 13.77
N ARG A 113 19.31 -3.87 13.44
CA ARG A 113 20.60 -4.14 14.06
C ARG A 113 21.66 -3.42 13.27
#